data_AF-A0A7K1E1X9-F1
#
_entry.id   AF-A0A7K1E1X9-F1
#
_cell.length_a   1.000
_cell.length_b   1.000
_cell.length_c   1.000
_cell.angle_alpha   90.00
_cell.angle_beta   90.00
_cell.angle_gamma   90.00
#
_symmetry.space_group_name_H-M   'P 1'
#
loop_
_entity.id
_entity.type
_entity.pdbx_description
1 polymer ?
#
loop_
_entity_poly.entity_id
_entity_poly.type
_entity_poly.pdbx_seq_one_letter_code
_entity_poly.pdbx_strand_id
1 'polypeptide(L)' 'IQQAQLGAKGDLEAMRLDEEFLRALEHGMPPTGGMGMGIDRLLMAITGLGIRETILFPLVK' A
#
# COMPACT_ATOMS: atom_id res chain seq x y z
N ILE A 1 -0.54 -2.85 18.13
CA ILE A 1 0.00 -4.17 18.57
C ILE A 1 -0.65 -5.36 17.85
N GLN A 2 -1.96 -5.34 17.54
CA GLN A 2 -2.65 -6.46 16.85
C GLN A 2 -1.94 -6.94 15.56
N GLN A 3 -1.53 -6.03 14.67
CA GLN A 3 -0.80 -6.38 13.45
C GLN A 3 0.55 -7.05 13.73
N ALA A 4 1.31 -6.57 14.71
CA ALA A 4 2.56 -7.19 15.13
C ALA A 4 2.35 -8.63 15.67
N GLN A 5 1.21 -8.89 16.32
CA GLN A 5 0.85 -10.24 16.77
C GLN A 5 0.50 -11.17 15.61
N LEU A 6 -0.12 -10.67 14.54
CA LEU A 6 -0.36 -11.43 13.31
C LEU A 6 0.98 -11.80 12.65
N GLY A 7 1.89 -10.84 12.55
CA GLY A 7 3.25 -11.09 12.04
C GLY A 7 4.01 -12.14 12.86
N ALA A 8 3.91 -12.09 14.19
CA ALA A 8 4.51 -13.11 15.07
C ALA A 8 3.91 -14.52 14.88
N LYS A 9 2.68 -14.62 14.37
CA LYS A 9 2.02 -15.89 13.99
C LYS A 9 2.39 -16.36 12.58
N GLY A 10 3.27 -15.66 11.87
CA GLY A 10 3.77 -16.02 10.55
C GLY A 10 3.05 -15.36 9.37
N ASP A 11 2.20 -14.35 9.62
CA ASP A 11 1.61 -13.55 8.56
C ASP A 11 2.66 -12.61 7.94
N LEU A 12 3.06 -12.89 6.70
CA LEU A 12 4.08 -12.13 5.97
C LEU A 12 3.58 -10.75 5.49
N GLU A 13 2.27 -10.56 5.40
CA GLU A 13 1.65 -9.29 4.95
C GLU A 13 1.32 -8.35 6.11
N ALA A 14 1.41 -8.83 7.36
CA ALA A 14 1.11 -8.04 8.53
C ALA A 14 2.04 -6.81 8.66
N MET A 15 1.45 -5.67 9.00
CA MET A 15 2.21 -4.44 9.20
C MET A 15 3.16 -4.57 10.39
N ARG A 16 4.41 -4.13 10.19
CA ARG A 16 5.39 -4.01 11.27
C ARG A 16 5.06 -2.82 12.16
N LEU A 17 5.47 -2.89 13.43
CA LEU A 17 5.41 -1.75 14.31
C LEU A 17 6.49 -0.73 13.89
N ASP A 18 6.06 0.46 13.51
CA ASP A 18 6.95 1.58 13.17
C ASP A 18 6.91 2.61 14.32
N GLU A 19 7.94 2.57 15.16
CA GLU A 19 8.06 3.47 16.31
C GLU A 19 8.32 4.92 15.89
N GLU A 20 8.98 5.15 14.75
CA GLU A 20 9.28 6.49 14.25
C GLU A 20 8.00 7.16 13.75
N PHE A 21 7.18 6.43 13.01
CA PHE A 21 5.86 6.90 12.59
C PHE A 21 4.96 7.26 13.79
N LEU A 22 4.91 6.41 14.82
CA LEU A 22 4.14 6.71 16.04
C LEU A 22 4.65 7.95 16.75
N ARG A 23 5.98 8.07 16.89
CA ARG A 23 6.61 9.25 17.51
C ARG A 23 6.29 10.51 16.71
N ALA A 24 6.24 10.45 15.38
CA ALA A 24 5.82 11.59 14.56
C ALA A 24 4.36 11.98 14.81
N LEU A 25 3.45 11.01 14.97
CA LEU A 25 2.04 11.30 15.31
C LEU A 25 1.89 11.94 16.70
N GLU A 26 2.73 11.56 17.67
CA GLU A 26 2.76 12.13 19.02
C GLU A 26 3.13 13.62 19.03
N HIS A 27 3.90 14.11 18.04
CA HIS A 27 4.19 15.54 17.89
C HIS A 27 2.97 16.36 17.44
N GLY A 28 1.88 15.69 17.04
CA GLY A 28 0.63 16.31 16.65
C GLY A 28 0.38 16.20 15.14
N MET A 29 -0.36 15.17 14.75
CA MET A 29 -0.93 15.07 13.40
C MET A 29 -2.25 15.87 13.34
N PRO A 30 -2.38 16.86 12.44
CA PRO A 30 -3.65 17.54 12.21
C PRO A 30 -4.72 16.57 11.67
N PRO A 31 -6.02 16.88 11.84
CA PRO A 31 -7.08 16.15 11.14
C PRO A 31 -6.83 16.12 9.63
N THR A 32 -6.56 14.94 9.08
CA THR A 32 -6.11 14.76 7.69
C THR A 32 -6.90 13.64 7.02
N GLY A 33 -7.19 13.79 5.73
CA GLY A 33 -7.69 12.72 4.86
C GLY A 33 -6.67 12.36 3.80
N GLY A 34 -6.46 11.05 3.55
CA GLY A 34 -5.59 10.54 2.50
C GLY A 34 -6.39 9.74 1.46
N MET A 35 -5.93 9.74 0.21
CA MET A 35 -6.51 8.94 -0.88
C MET A 35 -5.41 8.21 -1.64
N GLY A 36 -5.66 6.94 -1.95
CA GLY A 36 -4.81 6.11 -2.80
C GLY A 36 -5.61 5.57 -3.98
N MET A 37 -5.03 5.65 -5.19
CA MET A 37 -5.63 5.14 -6.42
C MET A 37 -4.58 4.39 -7.23
N GLY A 38 -4.91 3.16 -7.66
CA GLY A 38 -4.03 2.38 -8.54
C GLY A 38 -4.18 2.81 -9.99
N ILE A 39 -3.17 3.50 -10.53
CA ILE A 39 -3.20 4.03 -11.90
C ILE A 39 -3.27 2.91 -12.94
N ASP A 40 -2.54 1.81 -12.76
CA ASP A 40 -2.60 0.68 -13.70
C ASP A 40 -4.02 0.12 -13.80
N ARG A 41 -4.71 -0.03 -12.65
CA ARG A 41 -6.10 -0.50 -12.62
C ARG A 41 -7.06 0.50 -13.23
N LEU A 42 -6.82 1.81 -13.03
CA LEU A 42 -7.60 2.86 -13.67
C LEU A 42 -7.45 2.77 -15.20
N LEU A 43 -6.22 2.62 -15.70
CA LEU A 43 -5.95 2.47 -17.12
C LEU A 43 -6.59 1.21 -17.69
N MET A 44 -6.50 0.07 -17.00
CA MET A 44 -7.17 -1.16 -17.40
C MET A 44 -8.70 -0.96 -17.49
N ALA A 45 -9.30 -0.25 -16.53
CA ALA A 45 -10.73 0.01 -16.52
C ALA A 45 -11.17 0.95 -17.67
N ILE A 46 -10.37 1.97 -17.98
CA ILE A 46 -10.65 2.93 -19.06
C ILE A 46 -10.42 2.32 -20.44
N THR A 47 -9.36 1.53 -20.58
CA THR A 47 -8.91 0.99 -21.89
C THR A 47 -9.50 -0.38 -22.21
N GLY A 48 -9.99 -1.11 -21.21
CA GLY A 48 -10.42 -2.51 -21.34
C GLY A 48 -9.26 -3.48 -21.57
N LEU A 49 -8.01 -3.02 -21.46
CA LEU A 49 -6.81 -3.83 -21.67
C LEU A 49 -6.31 -4.44 -20.36
N GLY A 50 -5.49 -5.48 -20.47
CA GLY A 50 -4.79 -6.08 -19.33
C GLY A 50 -3.63 -5.21 -18.81
N ILE A 51 -3.10 -5.56 -17.63
CA ILE A 51 -2.04 -4.79 -16.96
C ILE A 51 -0.73 -4.75 -17.75
N ARG A 52 -0.45 -5.79 -18.56
CA ARG A 52 0.79 -5.87 -19.34
C ARG A 52 0.75 -4.97 -20.57
N GLU A 53 -0.45 -4.75 -21.09
CA GLU A 53 -0.69 -3.84 -22.21
C GLU A 53 -0.75 -2.37 -21.77
N THR A 54 -0.99 -2.09 -20.49
CA THR A 54 -0.99 -0.73 -19.94
C THR A 54 0.37 -0.26 -19.41
N ILE A 55 1.34 -1.16 -19.25
CA ILE A 55 2.70 -0.85 -18.79
C ILE A 55 3.66 -0.91 -19.98
N LEU A 56 4.46 0.15 -20.18
CA LEU A 56 5.36 0.27 -21.34
C LEU A 56 6.43 -0.85 -21.39
N PHE A 57 6.96 -1.24 -20.23
CA PHE A 57 7.95 -2.30 -20.08
C PHE A 57 7.51 -3.24 -18.94
N PRO A 58 6.61 -4.19 -19.20
CA PRO A 58 6.13 -5.09 -18.16
C PRO A 58 7.24 -6.07 -17.75
N LEU A 59 7.20 -6.54 -16.51
CA LEU A 59 8.07 -7.63 -16.07
C LEU A 59 7.77 -8.89 -16.91
N VAL A 60 8.74 -9.30 -17.71
CA VAL A 60 8.72 -10.55 -18.48
C VAL A 60 9.61 -11.58 -17.78
N LYS A 61 9.21 -12.86 -17.85
CA LYS A 61 10.02 -13.98 -17.36
C LYS A 61 11.05 -14.39 -18.41
#